data_AF-A0A1Q7RBF8-F1
#
_entry.id   AF-A0A1Q7RBF8-F1
#
_cell.length_a   1.000
_cell.length_b   1.000
_cell.length_c   1.000
_cell.angle_alpha   90.00
_cell.angle_beta   90.00
_cell.angle_gamma   90.00
#
_symmetry.space_group_name_H-M   'P 1'
#
loop_
_entity.id
_entity.type
_entity.pdbx_description
1 polymer ?
#
loop_
_entity_poly.entity_id
_entity_poly.type
_entity_poly.pdbx_seq_one_letter_code
_entity_poly.pdbx_strand_id
1 'polypeptide(L)'
;IVAKTRTPEFARHAAGAIPSGLEVPNETAHPNFLVVDFGICTEGGNLRPRLIELQAFPSLFGFQLLLLGCMRKAYPAIPRNWTSSFGGMQDDDYLKLLRRTILADSRAENVVLLEIEPAKQKTRVERGRQLFYQRAGREVRIERIYNRVIFDELLRRPDLHPPFSFQEELDVVWVGHPNWYFRISKHSLPFLKAAHTARAFFANEFPAAESPGDFVLKPLYSFAGLGVDMEPTREKLEALTNPHEWILQQKVHYAEFVPTPEGPKSKAEIRMMFVWPDNEPEPILVNNLVRMSQGKMMGVDFNKDKTWVGSSIALHQRGS
;
A
#
# COMPACT_ATOMS: atom_id res chain seq x y z
N ILE A 1 9.05 -10.83 6.14
CA ILE A 1 7.81 -10.71 5.33
C ILE A 1 8.16 -10.34 3.90
N VAL A 2 8.80 -9.19 3.64
CA VAL A 2 9.21 -8.77 2.29
C VAL A 2 10.07 -9.81 1.55
N ALA A 3 11.03 -10.46 2.24
CA ALA A 3 11.81 -11.55 1.63
C ALA A 3 10.94 -12.70 1.07
N LYS A 4 9.78 -12.99 1.69
CA LYS A 4 8.86 -14.04 1.23
C LYS A 4 8.10 -13.65 -0.03
N THR A 5 7.95 -12.36 -0.33
CA THR A 5 7.29 -11.90 -1.58
C THR A 5 8.22 -11.96 -2.79
N ARG A 6 9.47 -12.41 -2.61
CA ARG A 6 10.50 -12.51 -3.64
C ARG A 6 10.75 -13.95 -4.09
N THR A 7 10.05 -14.92 -3.52
CA THR A 7 10.32 -16.34 -3.81
C THR A 7 9.51 -16.84 -5.00
N PRO A 8 9.98 -17.87 -5.73
CA PRO A 8 9.20 -18.50 -6.81
C PRO A 8 7.84 -19.03 -6.35
N GLU A 9 7.74 -19.50 -5.10
CA GLU A 9 6.48 -19.94 -4.48
C GLU A 9 5.48 -18.79 -4.39
N PHE A 10 5.95 -17.59 -4.05
CA PHE A 10 5.10 -16.41 -4.02
C PHE A 10 4.64 -16.02 -5.42
N ALA A 11 5.52 -16.11 -6.43
CA ALA A 11 5.13 -15.84 -7.82
C ALA A 11 4.02 -16.80 -8.30
N ARG A 12 4.13 -18.10 -7.97
CA ARG A 12 3.07 -19.08 -8.24
C ARG A 12 1.77 -18.76 -7.50
N HIS A 13 1.86 -18.40 -6.22
CA HIS A 13 0.70 -17.99 -5.42
C HIS A 13 0.02 -16.76 -6.01
N ALA A 14 0.78 -15.72 -6.33
CA ALA A 14 0.27 -14.44 -6.81
C ALA A 14 -0.22 -14.48 -8.27
N ALA A 15 -0.03 -15.60 -9.00
CA ALA A 15 -0.42 -15.74 -10.40
C ALA A 15 -1.91 -15.46 -10.62
N GLY A 16 -2.77 -15.98 -9.74
CA GLY A 16 -4.23 -15.79 -9.78
C GLY A 16 -4.75 -14.54 -9.09
N ALA A 17 -3.87 -13.60 -8.68
CA ALA A 17 -4.29 -12.44 -7.93
C ALA A 17 -4.95 -11.35 -8.79
N ILE A 18 -4.67 -11.34 -10.10
CA ILE A 18 -5.17 -10.32 -11.03
C ILE A 18 -6.54 -10.80 -11.55
N PRO A 19 -7.60 -10.00 -11.45
CA PRO A 19 -8.88 -10.32 -12.07
C PRO A 19 -8.75 -10.44 -13.59
N SER A 20 -9.50 -11.40 -14.16
CA SER A 20 -9.54 -11.62 -15.61
C SER A 20 -9.90 -10.36 -16.37
N GLY A 21 -9.10 -10.00 -17.37
CA GLY A 21 -9.27 -8.83 -18.22
C GLY A 21 -8.61 -7.55 -17.68
N LEU A 22 -8.02 -7.59 -16.48
CA LEU A 22 -7.30 -6.46 -15.89
C LEU A 22 -5.77 -6.61 -15.98
N GLU A 23 -5.28 -7.66 -16.63
CA GLU A 23 -3.86 -7.90 -16.83
C GLU A 23 -3.24 -6.78 -17.68
N VAL A 24 -2.10 -6.27 -17.23
CA VAL A 24 -1.30 -5.28 -17.96
C VAL A 24 -0.06 -5.99 -18.52
N PRO A 25 0.23 -5.86 -19.84
CA PRO A 25 1.41 -6.46 -20.46
C PRO A 25 2.73 -5.91 -19.90
N ASN A 26 3.82 -6.63 -20.13
CA ASN A 26 5.19 -6.21 -19.80
C ASN A 26 5.42 -5.94 -18.29
N GLU A 27 4.91 -6.85 -17.46
CA GLU A 27 5.09 -6.80 -16.01
C GLU A 27 6.57 -6.73 -15.60
N THR A 28 6.90 -5.75 -14.77
CA THR A 28 8.21 -5.59 -14.14
C THR A 28 8.54 -6.77 -13.22
N ALA A 29 9.83 -7.16 -13.15
CA ALA A 29 10.28 -8.31 -12.34
C ALA A 29 9.97 -8.19 -10.83
N HIS A 30 9.83 -6.98 -10.31
CA HIS A 30 9.47 -6.70 -8.92
C HIS A 30 8.69 -5.37 -8.82
N PRO A 31 7.92 -5.13 -7.75
CA PRO A 31 7.28 -3.85 -7.55
C PRO A 31 8.32 -2.78 -7.20
N ASN A 32 8.15 -1.54 -7.67
CA ASN A 32 9.03 -0.43 -7.28
C ASN A 32 8.78 0.05 -5.85
N PHE A 33 7.59 -0.20 -5.32
CA PHE A 33 7.19 0.18 -3.98
C PHE A 33 6.49 -0.98 -3.30
N LEU A 34 6.76 -1.15 -2.02
CA LEU A 34 6.08 -2.15 -1.20
C LEU A 34 5.82 -1.58 0.18
N VAL A 35 4.60 -1.74 0.65
CA VAL A 35 4.13 -1.21 1.92
C VAL A 35 3.65 -2.38 2.76
N VAL A 36 4.07 -2.40 4.03
CA VAL A 36 3.67 -3.41 5.00
C VAL A 36 3.01 -2.72 6.18
N ASP A 37 1.75 -3.06 6.43
CA ASP A 37 0.97 -2.47 7.51
C ASP A 37 0.92 -3.42 8.70
N PHE A 38 1.29 -2.90 9.87
CA PHE A 38 1.26 -3.63 11.12
C PHE A 38 0.29 -2.98 12.10
N GLY A 39 -0.65 -3.76 12.64
CA GLY A 39 -1.38 -3.42 13.85
C GLY A 39 -0.50 -3.63 15.05
N ILE A 40 -0.47 -2.68 15.98
CA ILE A 40 0.24 -2.85 17.23
C ILE A 40 -0.70 -3.50 18.23
N CYS A 41 -0.37 -4.73 18.64
CA CYS A 41 -1.21 -5.59 19.47
C CYS A 41 -0.57 -5.84 20.83
N THR A 42 -1.37 -6.19 21.82
CA THR A 42 -0.86 -6.64 23.12
C THR A 42 -0.84 -8.17 23.17
N GLU A 43 0.33 -8.76 23.41
CA GLU A 43 0.48 -10.20 23.53
C GLU A 43 1.45 -10.53 24.66
N GLY A 44 0.97 -11.30 25.65
CA GLY A 44 1.76 -11.62 26.85
C GLY A 44 2.29 -10.36 27.56
N GLY A 45 1.48 -9.30 27.62
CA GLY A 45 1.84 -8.02 28.23
C GLY A 45 2.79 -7.13 27.41
N ASN A 46 3.24 -7.57 26.24
CA ASN A 46 4.16 -6.82 25.39
C ASN A 46 3.48 -6.32 24.11
N LEU A 47 3.94 -5.17 23.60
CA LEU A 47 3.51 -4.69 22.29
C LEU A 47 4.17 -5.53 21.19
N ARG A 48 3.36 -6.07 20.29
CA ARG A 48 3.79 -6.91 19.17
C ARG A 48 3.15 -6.42 17.87
N PRO A 49 3.91 -6.24 16.78
CA PRO A 49 3.33 -5.91 15.49
C PRO A 49 2.73 -7.16 14.84
N ARG A 50 1.53 -7.00 14.27
CA ARG A 50 0.82 -8.02 13.49
C ARG A 50 0.49 -7.50 12.10
N LEU A 51 0.87 -8.26 11.08
CA LEU A 51 0.63 -7.93 9.69
C LEU A 51 -0.88 -7.84 9.42
N ILE A 52 -1.32 -6.69 8.92
CA ILE A 52 -2.71 -6.41 8.56
C ILE A 52 -2.90 -6.48 7.05
N GLU A 53 -1.99 -5.85 6.29
CA GLU A 53 -2.03 -5.83 4.83
C GLU A 53 -0.64 -5.59 4.23
N LEU A 54 -0.52 -5.89 2.93
CA LEU A 54 0.56 -5.40 2.07
C LEU A 54 -0.05 -4.66 0.89
N GLN A 55 0.67 -3.65 0.39
CA GLN A 55 0.27 -2.86 -0.78
C GLN A 55 1.49 -2.52 -1.63
N ALA A 56 1.37 -2.57 -2.95
CA ALA A 56 2.43 -2.08 -3.86
C ALA A 56 2.33 -0.58 -4.17
N PHE A 57 1.29 0.12 -3.69
CA PHE A 57 0.98 1.50 -4.05
C PHE A 57 1.02 2.40 -2.80
N PRO A 58 2.12 3.12 -2.55
CA PRO A 58 2.31 3.86 -1.31
C PRO A 58 1.57 5.21 -1.35
N SER A 59 0.51 5.40 -0.58
CA SER A 59 -0.11 6.72 -0.36
C SER A 59 0.39 7.38 0.94
N LEU A 60 0.26 8.70 1.04
CA LEU A 60 0.58 9.54 2.22
C LEU A 60 2.06 9.64 2.62
N PHE A 61 2.97 8.89 2.01
CA PHE A 61 4.41 8.95 2.34
C PHE A 61 5.12 10.23 1.93
N GLY A 62 4.66 10.90 0.85
CA GLY A 62 5.17 12.23 0.49
C GLY A 62 4.89 13.27 1.58
N PHE A 63 3.77 13.13 2.29
CA PHE A 63 3.42 14.02 3.41
C PHE A 63 4.27 13.78 4.66
N GLN A 64 4.80 12.56 4.86
CA GLN A 64 5.57 12.23 6.07
C GLN A 64 6.86 13.04 6.18
N LEU A 65 7.57 13.28 5.06
CA LEU A 65 8.78 14.10 5.08
C LEU A 65 8.47 15.56 5.45
N LEU A 66 7.38 16.11 4.90
CA LEU A 66 6.92 17.47 5.23
C LEU A 66 6.51 17.56 6.70
N LEU A 67 5.73 16.58 7.18
CA LEU A 67 5.28 16.49 8.56
C LEU A 67 6.45 16.41 9.54
N LEU A 68 7.48 15.62 9.23
CA LEU A 68 8.72 15.55 10.02
C LEU A 68 9.38 16.92 10.17
N GLY A 69 9.49 17.67 9.06
CA GLY A 69 10.02 19.03 9.06
C GLY A 69 9.19 19.98 9.95
N CYS A 70 7.86 19.92 9.84
CA CYS A 70 6.95 20.69 10.67
C CYS A 70 7.07 20.33 12.16
N MET A 71 7.15 19.04 12.49
CA MET A 71 7.30 18.57 13.88
C MET A 71 8.61 19.07 14.50
N ARG A 72 9.74 18.95 13.79
CA ARG A 72 11.05 19.43 14.28
C ARG A 72 11.05 20.95 14.51
N LYS A 73 10.34 21.70 13.67
CA LYS A 73 10.20 23.16 13.82
C LYS A 73 9.31 23.54 15.01
N ALA A 74 8.18 22.86 15.18
CA ALA A 74 7.20 23.16 16.22
C ALA A 74 7.62 22.67 17.61
N TYR A 75 8.38 21.56 17.67
CA TYR A 75 8.77 20.90 18.92
C TYR A 75 10.29 20.78 19.04
N PRO A 76 10.98 21.82 19.54
CA PRO A 76 12.44 21.80 19.74
C PRO A 76 12.94 20.71 20.69
N ALA A 77 12.04 20.14 21.50
CA ALA A 77 12.33 19.02 22.40
C ALA A 77 12.61 17.70 21.64
N ILE A 78 12.20 17.57 20.38
CA ILE A 78 12.52 16.41 19.54
C ILE A 78 14.02 16.48 19.18
N PRO A 79 14.84 15.49 19.57
CA PRO A 79 16.26 15.52 19.25
C PRO A 79 16.51 15.56 17.74
N ARG A 80 17.49 16.34 17.30
CA ARG A 80 17.78 16.51 15.86
C ARG A 80 18.21 15.21 15.16
N ASN A 81 18.77 14.27 15.91
CA ASN A 81 19.18 12.96 15.42
C ASN A 81 18.03 11.94 15.38
N TRP A 82 16.81 12.32 15.76
CA TRP A 82 15.63 11.48 15.60
C TRP A 82 15.05 11.63 14.19
N THR A 83 14.68 10.50 13.59
CA THR A 83 14.19 10.41 12.22
C THR A 83 13.09 9.35 12.12
N SER A 84 12.36 9.37 11.01
CA SER A 84 11.42 8.31 10.62
C SER A 84 11.99 7.37 9.57
N SER A 85 13.18 7.72 9.05
CA SER A 85 13.86 6.97 8.00
C SER A 85 14.80 5.90 8.56
N PHE A 86 14.92 4.81 7.82
CA PHE A 86 15.71 3.65 8.23
C PHE A 86 17.07 3.60 7.51
N GLY A 87 17.97 2.73 7.96
CA GLY A 87 19.28 2.52 7.32
C GLY A 87 20.24 3.70 7.41
N GLY A 88 20.05 4.61 8.38
CA GLY A 88 20.88 5.81 8.54
C GLY A 88 20.61 6.91 7.51
N MET A 89 19.60 6.73 6.66
CA MET A 89 19.21 7.66 5.59
C MET A 89 18.94 9.07 6.12
N GLN A 90 19.47 10.06 5.43
CA GLN A 90 19.12 11.46 5.65
C GLN A 90 17.91 11.85 4.77
N ASP A 91 17.25 12.94 5.14
CA ASP A 91 16.06 13.45 4.45
C ASP A 91 16.29 13.61 2.92
N ASP A 92 17.47 14.09 2.51
CA ASP A 92 17.83 14.23 1.08
C ASP A 92 18.07 12.89 0.37
N ASP A 93 18.55 11.88 1.09
CA ASP A 93 18.81 10.55 0.54
C ASP A 93 17.49 9.85 0.18
N TYR A 94 16.44 10.09 0.97
CA TYR A 94 15.08 9.64 0.67
C TYR A 94 14.57 10.23 -0.66
N LEU A 95 14.75 11.54 -0.86
CA LEU A 95 14.34 12.21 -2.10
C LEU A 95 15.18 11.74 -3.30
N LYS A 96 16.49 11.54 -3.14
CA LYS A 96 17.36 10.98 -4.18
C LYS A 96 16.93 9.57 -4.55
N LEU A 97 16.60 8.72 -3.58
CA LEU A 97 16.14 7.37 -3.81
C LEU A 97 14.81 7.35 -4.60
N LEU A 98 13.82 8.14 -4.18
CA LEU A 98 12.56 8.27 -4.92
C LEU A 98 12.78 8.80 -6.34
N ARG A 99 13.63 9.82 -6.50
CA ARG A 99 13.98 10.37 -7.82
C ARG A 99 14.62 9.30 -8.71
N ARG A 100 15.57 8.53 -8.17
CA ARG A 100 16.23 7.42 -8.87
C ARG A 100 15.23 6.35 -9.31
N THR A 101 14.31 5.95 -8.44
CA THR A 101 13.27 4.95 -8.76
C THR A 101 12.30 5.45 -9.83
N ILE A 102 11.82 6.70 -9.69
CA ILE A 102 10.77 7.24 -10.56
C ILE A 102 11.33 7.66 -11.92
N LEU A 103 12.45 8.38 -11.94
CA LEU A 103 13.03 8.91 -13.17
C LEU A 103 13.99 7.93 -13.85
N ALA A 104 14.73 7.13 -13.09
CA ALA A 104 15.88 6.38 -13.61
C ALA A 104 16.76 7.29 -14.47
N ASP A 105 17.05 6.89 -15.70
CA ASP A 105 17.84 7.67 -16.68
C ASP A 105 16.99 8.60 -17.56
N SER A 106 15.66 8.58 -17.42
CA SER A 106 14.76 9.45 -18.20
C SER A 106 14.82 10.90 -17.72
N ARG A 107 14.68 11.83 -18.67
CA ARG A 107 14.51 13.25 -18.33
C ARG A 107 13.15 13.44 -17.66
N ALA A 108 13.08 14.34 -16.68
CA ALA A 108 11.84 14.59 -15.94
C ALA A 108 10.65 14.99 -16.82
N GLU A 109 10.88 15.60 -17.98
CA GLU A 109 9.82 15.92 -18.93
C GLU A 109 9.26 14.70 -19.67
N ASN A 110 9.98 13.59 -19.71
CA ASN A 110 9.54 12.33 -20.33
C ASN A 110 8.88 11.38 -19.32
N VAL A 111 8.72 11.81 -18.06
CA VAL A 111 8.08 11.03 -17.00
C VAL A 111 6.80 11.72 -16.56
N VAL A 112 5.68 11.00 -16.61
CA VAL A 112 4.36 11.53 -16.24
C VAL A 112 3.80 10.84 -15.00
N LEU A 113 3.00 11.57 -14.23
CA LEU A 113 2.21 11.03 -13.13
C LEU A 113 0.81 10.67 -13.64
N LEU A 114 0.44 9.40 -13.54
CA LEU A 114 -0.89 8.92 -13.94
C LEU A 114 -1.75 8.71 -12.69
N GLU A 115 -2.88 9.41 -12.61
CA GLU A 115 -3.89 9.35 -11.55
C GLU A 115 -5.29 9.45 -12.18
N ILE A 116 -6.36 9.03 -11.48
CA ILE A 116 -7.74 8.97 -11.96
C ILE A 116 -8.30 10.37 -12.29
N GLU A 117 -8.04 11.38 -11.44
CA GLU A 117 -8.46 12.76 -11.68
C GLU A 117 -7.45 13.83 -11.22
N PRO A 118 -6.24 13.93 -11.82
CA PRO A 118 -5.39 15.10 -11.62
C PRO A 118 -5.88 16.25 -12.52
N ALA A 119 -7.13 16.70 -12.30
CA ALA A 119 -7.87 17.75 -13.02
C ALA A 119 -7.74 17.78 -14.56
N LYS A 120 -7.81 16.59 -15.19
CA LYS A 120 -8.07 16.32 -16.62
C LYS A 120 -6.84 16.26 -17.54
N GLN A 121 -6.02 15.24 -17.33
CA GLN A 121 -4.85 14.86 -18.12
C GLN A 121 -4.98 15.11 -19.64
N LYS A 122 -3.98 15.78 -20.22
CA LYS A 122 -3.82 16.01 -21.66
C LYS A 122 -2.79 15.04 -22.27
N THR A 123 -2.87 13.76 -21.94
CA THR A 123 -2.17 12.73 -22.73
C THR A 123 -2.93 12.62 -24.03
N ARG A 124 -2.31 13.10 -25.10
CA ARG A 124 -2.94 13.23 -26.39
C ARG A 124 -1.96 12.67 -27.40
N VAL A 125 -2.46 11.67 -28.09
CA VAL A 125 -1.85 10.96 -29.21
C VAL A 125 -1.04 9.74 -28.77
N GLU A 126 -1.67 8.59 -28.97
CA GLU A 126 -1.00 7.33 -29.22
C GLU A 126 -0.52 7.32 -30.69
N ARG A 127 0.76 7.02 -30.93
CA ARG A 127 1.28 6.73 -32.28
C ARG A 127 1.93 5.36 -32.27
N GLY A 128 1.21 4.35 -32.78
CA GLY A 128 1.61 2.96 -32.55
C GLY A 128 1.57 2.68 -31.06
N ARG A 129 2.65 2.18 -30.46
CA ARG A 129 2.69 1.86 -29.01
C ARG A 129 3.18 3.02 -28.14
N GLN A 130 3.51 4.16 -28.73
CA GLN A 130 4.15 5.28 -28.03
C GLN A 130 3.13 6.33 -27.61
N LEU A 131 3.30 6.85 -26.39
CA LEU A 131 2.46 7.90 -25.82
C LEU A 131 3.16 9.25 -25.84
N PHE A 132 2.40 10.31 -26.09
CA PHE A 132 2.89 11.68 -26.13
C PHE A 132 1.97 12.63 -25.35
N TYR A 133 2.52 13.76 -24.93
CA TYR A 133 1.74 14.89 -24.42
C TYR A 133 2.24 16.21 -24.98
N GLN A 134 1.37 17.22 -24.98
CA GLN A 134 1.68 18.56 -25.49
C GLN A 134 2.14 19.47 -24.35
N ARG A 135 3.27 20.14 -24.54
CA ARG A 135 3.82 21.12 -23.58
C ARG A 135 4.40 22.32 -24.33
N ALA A 136 3.85 23.51 -24.13
CA ALA A 136 4.35 24.75 -24.74
C ALA A 136 4.51 24.65 -26.27
N GLY A 137 3.52 24.06 -26.96
CA GLY A 137 3.51 23.93 -28.43
C GLY A 137 4.43 22.85 -29.02
N ARG A 138 5.17 22.12 -28.17
CA ARG A 138 5.93 20.93 -28.59
C ARG A 138 5.31 19.65 -28.06
N GLU A 139 5.46 18.59 -28.85
CA GLU A 139 5.15 17.24 -28.45
C GLU A 139 6.32 16.64 -27.67
N VAL A 140 6.02 15.98 -26.55
CA VAL A 140 7.01 15.32 -25.69
C VAL A 140 6.63 13.87 -25.53
N ARG A 141 7.57 12.98 -25.84
CA ARG A 141 7.41 11.53 -25.67
C ARG A 141 7.35 11.16 -24.20
N ILE A 142 6.44 10.25 -23.85
CA ILE A 142 6.38 9.63 -22.54
C ILE A 142 7.25 8.37 -22.58
N GLU A 143 8.27 8.32 -21.72
CA GLU A 143 9.15 7.16 -21.55
C GLU A 143 8.79 6.36 -20.30
N ARG A 144 8.37 7.04 -19.23
CA ARG A 144 7.99 6.42 -17.97
C ARG A 144 6.68 6.98 -17.44
N ILE A 145 5.89 6.11 -16.81
CA ILE A 145 4.66 6.49 -16.14
C ILE A 145 4.79 6.12 -14.67
N TYR A 146 4.81 7.13 -13.79
CA TYR A 146 4.57 6.90 -12.38
C TYR A 146 3.07 6.70 -12.15
N ASN A 147 2.69 5.45 -11.98
CA ASN A 147 1.30 5.07 -11.86
C ASN A 147 0.80 5.20 -10.41
N ARG A 148 -0.35 5.86 -10.27
CA ARG A 148 -1.10 6.00 -9.02
C ARG A 148 -2.53 5.47 -9.13
N VAL A 149 -2.94 5.07 -10.33
CA VAL A 149 -4.31 4.62 -10.60
C VAL A 149 -4.59 3.32 -9.85
N ILE A 150 -5.69 3.35 -9.09
CA ILE A 150 -6.23 2.24 -8.34
C ILE A 150 -7.37 1.65 -9.16
N PHE A 151 -7.24 0.40 -9.61
CA PHE A 151 -8.20 -0.20 -10.56
C PHE A 151 -9.62 -0.33 -9.97
N ASP A 152 -9.75 -0.63 -8.68
CA ASP A 152 -11.06 -0.65 -7.99
C ASP A 152 -11.75 0.72 -8.02
N GLU A 153 -10.99 1.82 -7.92
CA GLU A 153 -11.55 3.18 -8.05
C GLU A 153 -11.88 3.51 -9.51
N LEU A 154 -11.01 3.14 -10.45
CA LEU A 154 -11.23 3.35 -11.88
C LEU A 154 -12.49 2.64 -12.38
N LEU A 155 -12.71 1.39 -11.97
CA LEU A 155 -13.88 0.59 -12.37
C LEU A 155 -15.21 1.14 -11.84
N ARG A 156 -15.18 1.91 -10.75
CA ARG A 156 -16.36 2.60 -10.21
C ARG A 156 -16.66 3.93 -10.91
N ARG A 157 -15.82 4.33 -11.87
CA ARG A 157 -15.92 5.58 -12.63
C ARG A 157 -16.12 5.29 -14.12
N PRO A 158 -17.26 4.70 -14.51
CA PRO A 158 -17.56 4.41 -15.93
C PRO A 158 -17.71 5.67 -16.78
N ASP A 159 -17.82 6.85 -16.16
CA ASP A 159 -17.80 8.16 -16.80
C ASP A 159 -16.41 8.57 -17.31
N LEU A 160 -15.35 7.93 -16.84
CA LEU A 160 -13.99 8.21 -17.28
C LEU A 160 -13.66 7.41 -18.54
N HIS A 161 -13.21 8.12 -19.57
CA HIS A 161 -12.70 7.54 -20.80
C HIS A 161 -11.19 7.80 -20.87
N PRO A 162 -10.35 6.87 -20.39
CA PRO A 162 -8.91 7.05 -20.42
C PRO A 162 -8.41 7.15 -21.87
N PRO A 163 -7.35 7.94 -22.14
CA PRO A 163 -6.86 8.19 -23.50
C PRO A 163 -6.11 7.00 -24.12
N PHE A 164 -5.89 5.93 -23.36
CA PHE A 164 -5.28 4.67 -23.78
C PHE A 164 -5.82 3.54 -22.90
N SER A 165 -5.63 2.29 -23.32
CA SER A 165 -5.96 1.11 -22.50
C SER A 165 -4.74 0.60 -21.74
N PHE A 166 -4.93 0.23 -20.47
CA PHE A 166 -3.86 -0.43 -19.70
C PHE A 166 -3.52 -1.82 -20.26
N GLN A 167 -4.44 -2.45 -20.99
CA GLN A 167 -4.26 -3.78 -21.58
C GLN A 167 -3.47 -3.73 -22.90
N GLU A 168 -3.20 -2.55 -23.44
CA GLU A 168 -2.38 -2.37 -24.64
C GLU A 168 -0.88 -2.54 -24.31
N GLU A 169 -0.12 -3.07 -25.28
CA GLU A 169 1.33 -3.21 -25.15
C GLU A 169 2.02 -1.87 -25.42
N LEU A 170 2.04 -0.97 -24.44
CA LEU A 170 2.61 0.36 -24.56
C LEU A 170 4.15 0.35 -24.45
N ASP A 171 4.81 1.19 -25.25
CA ASP A 171 6.26 1.45 -25.22
C ASP A 171 6.61 2.48 -24.12
N VAL A 172 6.30 2.11 -22.88
CA VAL A 172 6.55 2.89 -21.66
C VAL A 172 7.04 1.99 -20.53
N VAL A 173 7.84 2.54 -19.61
CA VAL A 173 8.18 1.85 -18.36
C VAL A 173 7.22 2.29 -17.25
N TRP A 174 6.54 1.33 -16.65
CA TRP A 174 5.69 1.57 -15.49
C TRP A 174 6.53 1.65 -14.21
N VAL A 175 6.42 2.77 -13.50
CA VAL A 175 6.87 2.88 -12.11
C VAL A 175 5.67 2.63 -11.21
N GLY A 176 5.68 1.48 -10.54
CA GLY A 176 4.46 0.93 -9.92
C GLY A 176 3.57 0.24 -10.95
N HIS A 177 4.09 -0.82 -11.58
CA HIS A 177 3.35 -1.59 -12.57
C HIS A 177 1.96 -2.01 -12.05
N PRO A 178 0.86 -1.78 -12.80
CA PRO A 178 -0.50 -2.02 -12.33
C PRO A 178 -0.74 -3.40 -11.71
N ASN A 179 -0.23 -4.47 -12.32
CA ASN A 179 -0.41 -5.83 -11.80
C ASN A 179 0.07 -6.01 -10.34
N TRP A 180 1.11 -5.28 -9.90
CA TRP A 180 1.62 -5.41 -8.53
C TRP A 180 0.62 -4.93 -7.48
N TYR A 181 -0.33 -4.09 -7.86
CA TYR A 181 -1.47 -3.70 -7.02
C TYR A 181 -2.27 -4.91 -6.55
N PHE A 182 -2.47 -5.89 -7.43
CA PHE A 182 -3.20 -7.12 -7.14
C PHE A 182 -2.30 -8.17 -6.48
N ARG A 183 -1.04 -8.28 -6.93
CA ARG A 183 -0.11 -9.31 -6.42
C ARG A 183 0.36 -9.05 -4.98
N ILE A 184 0.70 -7.80 -4.65
CA ILE A 184 1.03 -7.38 -3.27
C ILE A 184 -0.22 -6.76 -2.66
N SER A 185 -1.09 -7.63 -2.16
CA SER A 185 -2.42 -7.27 -1.65
C SER A 185 -2.86 -8.20 -0.51
N LYS A 186 -4.14 -8.13 -0.13
CA LYS A 186 -4.76 -9.11 0.77
C LYS A 186 -4.63 -10.54 0.25
N HIS A 187 -4.56 -10.73 -1.07
CA HIS A 187 -4.34 -12.03 -1.70
C HIS A 187 -3.06 -12.70 -1.19
N SER A 188 -2.04 -11.93 -0.81
CA SER A 188 -0.77 -12.45 -0.30
C SER A 188 -0.87 -13.03 1.12
N LEU A 189 -1.89 -12.67 1.91
CA LEU A 189 -1.91 -12.94 3.35
C LEU A 189 -1.95 -14.45 3.69
N PRO A 190 -2.77 -15.31 3.05
CA PRO A 190 -2.77 -16.74 3.33
C PRO A 190 -1.41 -17.43 3.09
N PHE A 191 -0.61 -16.90 2.16
CA PHE A 191 0.73 -17.42 1.85
C PHE A 191 1.79 -17.03 2.89
N LEU A 192 1.68 -15.85 3.46
CA LEU A 192 2.72 -15.27 4.31
C LEU A 192 2.70 -15.90 5.71
N LYS A 193 3.55 -16.90 5.92
CA LYS A 193 3.79 -17.51 7.24
C LYS A 193 5.07 -16.96 7.86
N ALA A 194 4.96 -16.10 8.87
CA ALA A 194 6.09 -15.56 9.64
C ALA A 194 5.69 -15.23 11.09
N ALA A 195 6.67 -14.89 11.95
CA ALA A 195 6.42 -14.60 13.37
C ALA A 195 5.41 -13.46 13.63
N HIS A 196 5.24 -12.55 12.67
CA HIS A 196 4.35 -11.38 12.77
C HIS A 196 3.04 -11.53 11.98
N THR A 197 2.72 -12.70 11.45
CA THR A 197 1.51 -12.91 10.63
C THR A 197 0.43 -13.63 11.43
N ALA A 198 -0.81 -13.15 11.32
CA ALA A 198 -1.98 -13.89 11.78
C ALA A 198 -2.35 -14.97 10.75
N ARG A 199 -3.05 -16.02 11.18
CA ARG A 199 -3.56 -17.06 10.27
C ARG A 199 -4.52 -16.42 9.27
N ALA A 200 -4.41 -16.80 8.01
CA ALA A 200 -5.31 -16.35 6.97
C ALA A 200 -5.59 -17.48 5.97
N PHE A 201 -6.80 -17.50 5.43
CA PHE A 201 -7.30 -18.50 4.50
C PHE A 201 -8.13 -17.81 3.42
N PHE A 202 -8.17 -18.36 2.21
CA PHE A 202 -9.26 -18.02 1.29
C PHE A 202 -10.58 -18.57 1.81
N ALA A 203 -11.71 -17.92 1.52
CA ALA A 203 -12.98 -18.35 2.10
C ALA A 203 -13.43 -19.73 1.58
N ASN A 204 -13.09 -20.07 0.34
CA ASN A 204 -13.32 -21.41 -0.23
C ASN A 204 -12.39 -22.50 0.33
N GLU A 205 -11.34 -22.12 1.06
CA GLU A 205 -10.37 -23.03 1.69
C GLU A 205 -10.43 -22.95 3.22
N PHE A 206 -11.47 -22.31 3.77
CA PHE A 206 -11.59 -22.10 5.21
C PHE A 206 -11.81 -23.44 5.94
N PRO A 207 -10.94 -23.82 6.89
CA PRO A 207 -11.03 -25.14 7.51
C PRO A 207 -12.31 -25.31 8.34
N ALA A 208 -12.97 -26.45 8.22
CA ALA A 208 -14.19 -26.75 8.97
C ALA A 208 -14.01 -26.67 10.50
N ALA A 209 -12.80 -26.95 11.00
CA ALA A 209 -12.47 -26.89 12.43
C ALA A 209 -12.34 -25.46 12.98
N GLU A 210 -12.14 -24.45 12.12
CA GLU A 210 -12.03 -23.06 12.56
C GLU A 210 -13.41 -22.43 12.77
N SER A 211 -13.51 -21.50 13.73
CA SER A 211 -14.73 -20.72 13.96
C SER A 211 -14.65 -19.40 13.20
N PRO A 212 -15.58 -19.09 12.26
CA PRO A 212 -15.56 -17.82 11.54
C PRO A 212 -15.55 -16.59 12.46
N GLY A 213 -16.16 -16.69 13.65
CA GLY A 213 -16.21 -15.60 14.63
C GLY A 213 -14.84 -15.14 15.14
N ASP A 214 -13.80 -15.97 15.02
CA ASP A 214 -12.42 -15.62 15.39
C ASP A 214 -11.65 -14.89 14.27
N PHE A 215 -12.31 -14.70 13.12
CA PHE A 215 -11.71 -14.14 11.91
C PHE A 215 -12.47 -12.90 11.44
N VAL A 216 -11.80 -12.11 10.62
CA VAL A 216 -12.35 -10.98 9.87
C VAL A 216 -12.42 -11.41 8.41
N LEU A 217 -13.60 -11.30 7.80
CA LEU A 217 -13.81 -11.58 6.40
C LEU A 217 -13.52 -10.30 5.59
N LYS A 218 -12.65 -10.42 4.58
CA LYS A 218 -12.18 -9.29 3.78
C LYS A 218 -12.31 -9.61 2.28
N PRO A 219 -12.90 -8.71 1.46
CA PRO A 219 -12.85 -8.86 0.02
C PRO A 219 -11.43 -8.60 -0.49
N LEU A 220 -11.00 -9.34 -1.51
CA LEU A 220 -9.69 -9.16 -2.13
C LEU A 220 -9.60 -7.85 -2.92
N TYR A 221 -10.66 -7.51 -3.63
CA TYR A 221 -10.70 -6.38 -4.57
C TYR A 221 -11.35 -5.12 -4.00
N SER A 222 -11.50 -5.03 -2.68
CA SER A 222 -11.97 -3.82 -2.00
C SER A 222 -10.88 -3.15 -1.18
N PHE A 223 -10.91 -1.82 -1.16
CA PHE A 223 -9.90 -0.99 -0.49
C PHE A 223 -10.52 -0.06 0.54
N ALA A 224 -9.67 0.52 1.40
CA ALA A 224 -10.08 1.41 2.51
C ALA A 224 -11.07 0.79 3.51
N GLY A 225 -11.09 -0.54 3.66
CA GLY A 225 -11.97 -1.23 4.62
C GLY A 225 -13.40 -1.44 4.13
N LEU A 226 -13.72 -1.09 2.87
CA LEU A 226 -15.02 -1.38 2.28
C LEU A 226 -15.28 -2.88 2.22
N GLY A 227 -16.47 -3.31 2.66
CA GLY A 227 -16.88 -4.72 2.63
C GLY A 227 -16.20 -5.63 3.67
N VAL A 228 -15.45 -5.06 4.63
CA VAL A 228 -14.86 -5.84 5.73
C VAL A 228 -15.95 -6.21 6.73
N ASP A 229 -16.12 -7.52 6.97
CA ASP A 229 -17.03 -8.04 7.99
C ASP A 229 -16.24 -8.53 9.20
N MET A 230 -16.48 -7.89 10.34
CA MET A 230 -15.80 -8.19 11.61
C MET A 230 -16.42 -9.38 12.33
N GLU A 231 -17.63 -9.82 11.96
CA GLU A 231 -18.36 -10.90 12.61
C GLU A 231 -18.98 -11.81 11.54
N PRO A 232 -18.14 -12.49 10.74
CA PRO A 232 -18.64 -13.42 9.73
C PRO A 232 -19.21 -14.66 10.42
N THR A 233 -20.21 -15.28 9.78
CA THR A 233 -20.81 -16.55 10.21
C THR A 233 -20.69 -17.58 9.10
N ARG A 234 -20.91 -18.86 9.39
CA ARG A 234 -20.82 -19.91 8.35
C ARG A 234 -21.85 -19.69 7.25
N GLU A 235 -23.06 -19.30 7.61
CA GLU A 235 -24.14 -19.01 6.67
C GLU A 235 -23.76 -17.89 5.70
N LYS A 236 -23.07 -16.84 6.19
CA LYS A 236 -22.56 -15.77 5.33
C LYS A 236 -21.48 -16.27 4.37
N LEU A 237 -20.58 -17.15 4.83
CA LEU A 237 -19.51 -17.70 3.98
C LEU A 237 -20.10 -18.57 2.85
N GLU A 238 -21.10 -19.39 3.18
CA GLU A 238 -21.81 -20.25 2.23
C GLU A 238 -22.63 -19.43 1.21
N ALA A 239 -23.11 -18.25 1.61
CA ALA A 239 -23.85 -17.34 0.74
C ALA A 239 -22.98 -16.48 -0.20
N LEU A 240 -21.64 -16.57 -0.12
CA LEU A 240 -20.74 -15.80 -0.99
C LEU A 240 -20.84 -16.29 -2.44
N THR A 241 -21.08 -15.37 -3.37
CA THR A 241 -21.16 -15.69 -4.82
C THR A 241 -19.80 -16.16 -5.37
N ASN A 242 -18.70 -15.55 -4.93
CA ASN A 242 -17.34 -15.84 -5.38
C ASN A 242 -16.39 -16.04 -4.18
N PRO A 243 -16.47 -17.15 -3.42
CA PRO A 243 -15.72 -17.29 -2.17
C PRO A 243 -14.18 -17.26 -2.34
N HIS A 244 -13.66 -17.52 -3.54
CA HIS A 244 -12.23 -17.38 -3.84
C HIS A 244 -11.75 -15.91 -3.90
N GLU A 245 -12.67 -14.94 -4.00
CA GLU A 245 -12.38 -13.50 -3.99
C GLU A 245 -12.38 -12.90 -2.57
N TRP A 246 -12.40 -13.76 -1.55
CA TRP A 246 -12.48 -13.39 -0.14
C TRP A 246 -11.44 -14.13 0.68
N ILE A 247 -10.95 -13.47 1.72
CA ILE A 247 -10.11 -14.10 2.72
C ILE A 247 -10.71 -13.95 4.11
N LEU A 248 -10.45 -14.94 4.97
CA LEU A 248 -10.61 -14.83 6.41
C LEU A 248 -9.23 -14.64 7.02
N GLN A 249 -9.03 -13.56 7.76
CA GLN A 249 -7.82 -13.31 8.53
C GLN A 249 -8.16 -13.32 10.03
N GLN A 250 -7.41 -14.08 10.82
CA GLN A 250 -7.63 -14.19 12.26
C GLN A 250 -7.59 -12.79 12.89
N LYS A 251 -8.55 -12.53 13.78
CA LYS A 251 -8.66 -11.28 14.53
C LYS A 251 -7.40 -11.04 15.34
N VAL A 252 -7.00 -9.78 15.42
CA VAL A 252 -5.90 -9.33 16.27
C VAL A 252 -6.41 -8.30 17.27
N HIS A 253 -5.84 -8.32 18.47
CA HIS A 253 -6.25 -7.43 19.55
C HIS A 253 -5.31 -6.22 19.59
N TYR A 254 -5.75 -5.12 18.98
CA TYR A 254 -5.02 -3.86 18.98
C TYR A 254 -4.83 -3.32 20.40
N ALA A 255 -3.60 -2.93 20.71
CA ALA A 255 -3.22 -2.34 21.97
C ALA A 255 -3.71 -0.89 22.07
N GLU A 256 -4.37 -0.56 23.17
CA GLU A 256 -4.70 0.81 23.55
C GLU A 256 -3.54 1.36 24.39
N PHE A 257 -2.51 1.91 23.73
CA PHE A 257 -1.24 2.23 24.39
C PHE A 257 -0.80 3.68 24.23
N VAL A 258 -1.31 4.42 23.24
CA VAL A 258 -0.89 5.81 23.04
C VAL A 258 -1.71 6.72 23.96
N PRO A 259 -1.08 7.40 24.95
CA PRO A 259 -1.81 8.28 25.86
C PRO A 259 -2.43 9.45 25.10
N THR A 260 -3.62 9.87 25.53
CA THR A 260 -4.26 11.09 25.05
C THR A 260 -4.57 12.00 26.24
N PRO A 261 -4.61 13.34 26.05
CA PRO A 261 -5.00 14.27 27.10
C PRO A 261 -6.41 14.07 27.64
N GLU A 262 -7.30 13.44 26.87
CA GLU A 262 -8.71 13.25 27.23
C GLU A 262 -8.96 11.96 28.02
N GLY A 263 -7.94 11.11 28.19
CA GLY A 263 -8.02 9.86 28.96
C GLY A 263 -7.98 8.60 28.09
N PRO A 264 -8.93 8.37 27.15
CA PRO A 264 -8.94 7.19 26.31
C PRO A 264 -7.65 7.05 25.51
N LYS A 265 -6.97 5.91 25.61
CA LYS A 265 -5.74 5.66 24.84
C LYS A 265 -6.08 5.34 23.38
N SER A 266 -5.29 5.87 22.47
CA SER A 266 -5.40 5.54 21.05
C SER A 266 -4.66 4.24 20.72
N LYS A 267 -5.20 3.52 19.74
CA LYS A 267 -4.54 2.39 19.07
C LYS A 267 -3.68 2.92 17.94
N ALA A 268 -2.71 2.14 17.50
CA ALA A 268 -1.86 2.51 16.38
C ALA A 268 -1.63 1.36 15.40
N GLU A 269 -1.52 1.74 14.13
CA GLU A 269 -0.90 0.96 13.08
C GLU A 269 0.40 1.64 12.65
N ILE A 270 1.41 0.83 12.35
CA ILE A 270 2.67 1.29 11.76
C ILE A 270 2.77 0.70 10.36
N ARG A 271 2.80 1.58 9.39
CA ARG A 271 2.93 1.30 7.98
C ARG A 271 4.39 1.55 7.58
N MET A 272 5.03 0.54 6.98
CA MET A 272 6.45 0.56 6.63
C MET A 272 6.60 0.55 5.11
N MET A 273 7.28 1.56 4.55
CA MET A 273 7.51 1.63 3.10
C MET A 273 8.89 1.14 2.73
N PHE A 274 8.91 0.33 1.69
CA PHE A 274 10.08 -0.12 0.97
C PHE A 274 10.06 0.48 -0.43
N VAL A 275 11.24 0.84 -0.91
CA VAL A 275 11.48 1.29 -2.29
C VAL A 275 12.46 0.32 -2.94
N TRP A 276 12.14 -0.13 -4.14
CA TRP A 276 12.94 -1.09 -4.90
C TRP A 276 13.20 -0.54 -6.31
N PRO A 277 14.28 0.23 -6.50
CA PRO A 277 14.74 0.64 -7.83
C PRO A 277 15.11 -0.58 -8.69
N ASP A 278 14.93 -0.47 -10.00
CA ASP A 278 15.16 -1.57 -10.97
C ASP A 278 16.60 -2.11 -10.96
N ASN A 279 17.57 -1.30 -10.50
CA ASN A 279 18.99 -1.65 -10.42
C ASN A 279 19.44 -2.08 -9.02
N GLU A 280 18.53 -2.23 -8.06
CA GLU A 280 18.85 -2.71 -6.72
C GLU A 280 18.49 -4.20 -6.56
N PRO A 281 19.35 -5.00 -5.91
CA PRO A 281 19.08 -6.43 -5.72
C PRO A 281 17.97 -6.68 -4.68
N GLU A 282 17.76 -5.73 -3.77
CA GLU A 282 16.85 -5.87 -2.64
C GLU A 282 16.03 -4.58 -2.40
N PRO A 283 14.78 -4.73 -1.91
CA PRO A 283 13.98 -3.59 -1.49
C PRO A 283 14.57 -2.92 -0.24
N ILE A 284 14.68 -1.60 -0.28
CA ILE A 284 15.25 -0.77 0.78
C ILE A 284 14.10 -0.26 1.67
N LEU A 285 14.15 -0.51 2.98
CA LEU A 285 13.21 0.08 3.93
C LEU A 285 13.54 1.57 4.09
N VAL A 286 12.57 2.45 3.82
CA VAL A 286 12.84 3.89 3.71
C VAL A 286 12.19 4.74 4.78
N ASN A 287 10.94 4.46 5.15
CA ASN A 287 10.17 5.35 6.01
C ASN A 287 9.00 4.61 6.68
N ASN A 288 8.46 5.21 7.73
CA ASN A 288 7.24 4.75 8.38
C ASN A 288 6.12 5.81 8.35
N LEU A 289 4.90 5.35 8.53
CA LEU A 289 3.70 6.16 8.72
C LEU A 289 2.90 5.52 9.85
N VAL A 290 2.51 6.30 10.84
CA VAL A 290 1.66 5.84 11.94
C VAL A 290 0.24 6.28 11.67
N ARG A 291 -0.73 5.37 11.79
CA ARG A 291 -2.16 5.71 11.84
C ARG A 291 -2.70 5.43 13.22
N MET A 292 -3.35 6.42 13.81
CA MET A 292 -3.97 6.31 15.12
C MET A 292 -5.48 6.33 15.01
N SER A 293 -6.15 5.54 15.85
CA SER A 293 -7.61 5.56 15.96
C SER A 293 -8.06 5.08 17.34
N GLN A 294 -9.23 5.54 17.74
CA GLN A 294 -9.96 5.11 18.94
C GLN A 294 -11.20 4.28 18.57
N GLY A 295 -11.41 4.00 17.29
CA GLY A 295 -12.49 3.15 16.77
C GLY A 295 -12.21 1.65 16.88
N LYS A 296 -13.24 0.85 16.59
CA LYS A 296 -13.08 -0.60 16.38
C LYS A 296 -12.29 -0.90 15.09
N MET A 297 -12.38 -0.02 14.08
CA MET A 297 -11.64 -0.10 12.83
C MET A 297 -10.68 1.09 12.66
N MET A 298 -9.61 0.86 11.89
CA MET A 298 -8.65 1.87 11.47
C MET A 298 -9.12 2.42 10.11
N GLY A 299 -9.40 3.73 10.02
CA GLY A 299 -9.90 4.35 8.79
C GLY A 299 -10.55 5.72 9.03
N VAL A 300 -10.53 6.60 8.03
CA VAL A 300 -10.98 8.00 8.15
C VAL A 300 -12.50 8.10 8.39
N ASP A 301 -13.28 7.22 7.74
CA ASP A 301 -14.74 7.25 7.84
C ASP A 301 -15.29 6.85 9.20
N PHE A 302 -14.53 6.08 9.99
CA PHE A 302 -14.96 5.57 11.29
C PHE A 302 -14.53 6.45 12.48
N ASN A 303 -13.85 7.56 12.22
CA ASN A 303 -13.24 8.42 13.26
C ASN A 303 -13.56 9.92 13.11
N LYS A 304 -14.56 10.29 12.29
CA LYS A 304 -14.87 11.70 11.98
C LYS A 304 -15.13 12.58 13.21
N ASP A 305 -15.66 11.99 14.29
CA ASP A 305 -16.01 12.72 15.52
C ASP A 305 -15.02 12.48 16.68
N LYS A 306 -13.85 11.90 16.41
CA LYS A 306 -12.87 11.56 17.47
C LYS A 306 -11.62 12.42 17.38
N THR A 307 -11.13 12.88 18.52
CA THR A 307 -9.85 13.58 18.67
C THR A 307 -8.71 12.57 18.88
N TRP A 308 -7.45 13.00 18.68
CA TRP A 308 -6.26 12.16 18.88
C TRP A 308 -6.21 10.90 18.00
N VAL A 309 -6.75 11.03 16.78
CA VAL A 309 -6.76 10.07 15.68
C VAL A 309 -6.07 10.68 14.45
N GLY A 310 -5.76 9.86 13.44
CA GLY A 310 -5.19 10.35 12.18
C GLY A 310 -3.75 9.88 11.94
N SER A 311 -3.03 10.60 11.07
CA SER A 311 -1.67 10.22 10.67
C SER A 311 -0.60 10.89 11.54
N SER A 312 0.45 10.15 11.85
CA SER A 312 1.62 10.60 12.62
C SER A 312 2.87 9.85 12.16
N ILE A 313 3.99 10.05 12.85
CA ILE A 313 5.30 9.48 12.55
C ILE A 313 5.85 8.78 13.79
N ALA A 314 6.40 7.58 13.63
CA ALA A 314 7.23 6.95 14.66
C ALA A 314 8.67 7.42 14.48
N LEU A 315 9.14 8.23 15.42
CA LEU A 315 10.52 8.70 15.45
C LEU A 315 11.40 7.74 16.23
N HIS A 316 12.60 7.52 15.75
CA HIS A 316 13.64 6.77 16.43
C HIS A 316 15.00 7.44 16.22
N GLN A 317 15.98 7.08 17.04
CA GLN A 317 17.34 7.59 16.90
C GLN A 317 17.96 7.07 15.59
N ARG A 318 18.60 7.94 14.82
CA ARG A 318 19.30 7.52 13.59
C ARG A 318 20.41 6.53 13.91
N GLY A 319 20.45 5.41 13.17
CA GLY A 319 21.44 4.34 13.33
C GLY A 319 21.06 3.27 14.35
N SER A 320 19.88 3.37 14.96
CA SER A 320 19.28 2.32 15.80
C SER A 320 18.80 1.11 15.02
#